data_AF-A0A1B7NMY0-F1
#
_entry.id   AF-A0A1B7NMY0-F1
#
_cell.length_a   1.000
_cell.length_b   1.000
_cell.length_c   1.000
_cell.angle_alpha   90.00
_cell.angle_beta   90.00
_cell.angle_gamma   90.00
#
_symmetry.space_group_name_H-M   'P 1'
#
loop_
_entity.id
_entity.type
_entity.pdbx_description
1 polymer ?
#
loop_
_entity_poly.entity_id
_entity_poly.type
_entity_poly.pdbx_seq_one_letter_code
_entity_poly.pdbx_strand_id
1 'polypeptide(L)'
;MPVIFANLTTGARNSATSLEIRTGYFGHCMKQNSGLWVCARNAEPLVNVIRDQKASNIDPLNLVYMSRVFKDKMVFSGLIFASIPCLFLCLLLLGTFPAWHNEVDSEGSERQVKPFPSRNVSHIATIMVGVASLLSLVSVFWQHISSAASVTMHEELYYGVVKGHIGVVSMVLGWGGVCAAFLVLIGLVVMLVGLRVLAKLTADD
;
A
#
# COMPACT_ATOMS: atom_id res chain seq x y z
N MET A 1 1.80 -9.74 4.50
CA MET A 1 0.51 -9.54 5.18
C MET A 1 -0.58 -9.31 4.13
N PRO A 2 -1.71 -10.03 4.13
CA PRO A 2 -2.79 -9.79 3.20
C PRO A 2 -3.46 -8.45 3.52
N VAL A 3 -3.28 -7.49 2.63
CA VAL A 3 -3.88 -6.15 2.70
C VAL A 3 -5.38 -6.30 2.42
N ILE A 4 -6.23 -6.08 3.44
CA ILE A 4 -7.69 -6.18 3.33
C ILE A 4 -8.23 -4.89 2.70
N PHE A 5 -8.96 -4.98 1.59
CA PHE A 5 -9.53 -3.82 0.90
C PHE A 5 -11.01 -3.62 1.16
N ALA A 6 -11.76 -4.72 1.27
CA ALA A 6 -13.18 -4.69 1.54
C ALA A 6 -13.54 -5.85 2.47
N ASN A 7 -14.37 -5.54 3.46
CA ASN A 7 -15.04 -6.48 4.34
C ASN A 7 -16.54 -6.39 4.07
N LEU A 8 -17.15 -7.48 3.61
CA LEU A 8 -18.59 -7.57 3.37
C LEU A 8 -19.20 -8.43 4.47
N THR A 9 -20.19 -7.90 5.16
CA THR A 9 -20.94 -8.61 6.21
C THR A 9 -22.43 -8.60 5.90
N THR A 10 -23.08 -9.76 6.02
CA THR A 10 -24.54 -9.82 6.03
C THR A 10 -25.06 -9.70 7.45
N GLY A 11 -25.96 -8.74 7.69
CA GLY A 11 -26.64 -8.55 8.97
C GLY A 11 -28.11 -8.95 8.86
N ALA A 12 -28.45 -10.22 9.07
CA ALA A 12 -29.84 -10.61 9.22
C ALA A 12 -30.31 -10.30 10.65
N ARG A 13 -31.39 -9.53 10.78
CA ARG A 13 -31.94 -9.00 12.04
C ARG A 13 -32.41 -10.07 13.04
N ASN A 14 -32.38 -11.36 12.69
CA ASN A 14 -32.77 -12.48 13.54
C ASN A 14 -31.88 -13.71 13.27
N SER A 15 -30.91 -13.98 14.15
CA SER A 15 -30.39 -15.32 14.52
C SER A 15 -30.12 -16.38 13.43
N ALA A 16 -29.60 -16.02 12.26
CA ALA A 16 -29.01 -16.98 11.33
C ALA A 16 -27.86 -16.34 10.51
N THR A 17 -26.64 -16.74 10.85
CA THR A 17 -25.42 -16.73 10.01
C THR A 17 -25.03 -15.39 9.38
N SER A 18 -24.27 -14.57 10.11
CA SER A 18 -23.53 -13.44 9.52
C SER A 18 -22.36 -13.98 8.70
N LEU A 19 -22.45 -13.91 7.38
CA LEU A 19 -21.35 -14.25 6.48
C LEU A 19 -20.42 -13.04 6.37
N GLU A 20 -19.15 -13.22 6.73
CA GLU A 20 -18.10 -12.20 6.60
C GLU A 20 -17.10 -12.63 5.53
N ILE A 21 -16.91 -11.81 4.50
CA ILE A 21 -15.92 -12.04 3.44
C ILE A 21 -14.97 -10.86 3.35
N ARG A 22 -13.68 -11.15 3.47
CA ARG A 22 -12.58 -10.20 3.33
C ARG A 22 -11.86 -10.44 2.02
N THR A 23 -11.71 -9.39 1.23
CA THR A 23 -10.99 -9.46 -0.04
C THR A 23 -9.72 -8.64 0.02
N GLY A 24 -8.62 -9.25 -0.41
CA GLY A 24 -7.31 -8.61 -0.52
C GLY A 24 -6.69 -8.81 -1.90
N TYR A 25 -5.50 -8.23 -2.11
CA TYR A 25 -4.75 -8.39 -3.37
C TYR A 25 -4.52 -9.87 -3.73
N PHE A 26 -4.19 -10.69 -2.74
CA PHE A 26 -3.76 -12.08 -2.94
C PHE A 26 -4.89 -13.11 -2.90
N GLY A 27 -6.12 -12.73 -2.55
CA GLY A 27 -7.24 -13.68 -2.45
C GLY A 27 -8.39 -13.20 -1.59
N HIS A 28 -9.27 -14.14 -1.26
CA HIS A 28 -10.47 -13.95 -0.45
C HIS A 28 -10.39 -14.83 0.79
N CYS A 29 -10.92 -14.35 1.89
CA CYS A 29 -11.09 -15.12 3.12
C CYS A 29 -12.53 -15.00 3.59
N MET A 30 -13.19 -16.13 3.82
CA MET A 30 -14.52 -16.17 4.43
C MET A 30 -14.42 -16.63 5.88
N LYS A 31 -15.30 -16.11 6.71
CA LYS A 31 -15.52 -16.63 8.06
C LYS A 31 -16.66 -17.65 8.04
N GLN A 32 -16.39 -18.88 8.48
CA GLN A 32 -17.42 -19.89 8.67
C GLN A 32 -18.19 -19.68 9.98
N ASN A 33 -19.36 -20.31 10.10
CA ASN A 33 -20.17 -20.32 11.34
C ASN A 33 -19.41 -20.88 12.55
N SER A 34 -18.42 -21.75 12.33
CA SER A 34 -17.50 -22.29 13.35
C SER A 34 -16.49 -21.27 13.87
N GLY A 35 -16.47 -20.04 13.32
CA GLY A 35 -15.48 -19.01 13.60
C GLY A 35 -14.15 -19.19 12.86
N LEU A 36 -13.97 -20.30 12.13
CA LEU A 36 -12.77 -20.59 11.35
C LEU A 36 -12.72 -19.75 10.08
N TRP A 37 -11.53 -19.27 9.73
CA TRP A 37 -11.29 -18.54 8.48
C TRP A 37 -10.79 -19.48 7.40
N VAL A 38 -11.46 -19.46 6.25
CA VAL A 38 -11.03 -20.21 5.05
C VAL A 38 -10.63 -19.22 3.98
N CYS A 39 -9.39 -19.32 3.51
CA CYS A 39 -8.82 -18.42 2.52
C CYS A 39 -8.49 -19.15 1.23
N ALA A 40 -8.80 -18.54 0.09
CA ALA A 40 -8.48 -19.04 -1.23
C ALA A 40 -8.04 -17.90 -2.15
N ARG A 41 -7.12 -18.17 -3.08
CA ARG A 41 -6.68 -17.20 -4.07
C ARG A 41 -7.78 -16.85 -5.08
N ASN A 42 -8.56 -17.85 -5.44
CA ASN A 42 -9.69 -17.78 -6.36
C ASN A 42 -11.00 -18.01 -5.57
N ALA A 43 -12.13 -17.56 -6.12
CA ALA A 43 -13.42 -17.68 -5.45
C ALA A 43 -14.05 -19.08 -5.59
N GLU A 44 -13.70 -19.85 -6.62
CA GLU A 44 -14.28 -21.17 -6.91
C GLU A 44 -14.10 -22.20 -5.78
N PRO A 45 -12.90 -22.35 -5.17
CA PRO A 45 -12.74 -23.24 -4.03
C PRO A 45 -13.62 -22.85 -2.84
N LEU A 46 -13.89 -21.55 -2.68
CA LEU A 46 -14.72 -21.01 -1.61
C LEU A 46 -16.20 -21.37 -1.83
N VAL A 47 -16.67 -21.31 -3.08
CA VAL A 47 -18.01 -21.77 -3.47
C VAL A 47 -18.16 -23.27 -3.22
N ASN A 48 -17.13 -24.08 -3.50
CA ASN A 48 -17.17 -25.52 -3.24
C ASN A 48 -17.30 -25.83 -1.74
N VAL A 49 -16.59 -25.09 -0.88
CA VAL A 49 -16.71 -25.22 0.58
C VAL A 49 -18.13 -24.91 1.05
N ILE A 50 -18.76 -23.85 0.50
CA ILE A 50 -20.15 -23.51 0.82
C ILE A 50 -21.11 -24.62 0.37
N ARG A 51 -20.90 -25.17 -0.82
CA ARG A 51 -21.72 -26.27 -1.36
C ARG A 51 -21.60 -27.54 -0.51
N ASP A 52 -20.40 -27.88 -0.07
CA ASP A 52 -20.14 -29.06 0.77
C ASP A 52 -20.75 -28.95 2.17
N GLN A 53 -20.94 -27.73 2.69
CA GLN A 53 -21.62 -27.52 3.97
C GLN A 53 -23.13 -27.79 3.93
N LYS A 54 -23.70 -28.17 2.76
CA LYS A 54 -25.09 -28.64 2.55
C LYS A 54 -26.20 -27.75 3.12
N ALA A 55 -25.89 -26.52 3.53
CA ALA A 55 -26.85 -25.51 3.92
C ALA A 55 -27.01 -24.53 2.76
N SER A 56 -28.14 -24.65 2.06
CA SER A 56 -28.47 -23.88 0.86
C SER A 56 -28.59 -22.36 1.06
N ASN A 57 -28.45 -21.87 2.31
CA ASN A 57 -28.64 -20.47 2.71
C ASN A 57 -27.38 -19.80 3.28
N ILE A 58 -26.19 -20.38 3.10
CA ILE A 58 -24.95 -19.77 3.64
C ILE A 58 -24.60 -18.45 2.92
N ASP A 59 -24.90 -18.33 1.62
CA ASP A 59 -24.65 -17.11 0.83
C ASP A 59 -25.88 -16.71 -0.01
N PRO A 60 -26.96 -16.19 0.63
CA PRO A 60 -28.21 -15.88 -0.05
C PRO A 60 -28.11 -14.66 -1.00
N LEU A 61 -27.10 -13.82 -0.81
CA LEU A 61 -26.88 -12.59 -1.58
C LEU A 61 -25.70 -12.70 -2.57
N ASN A 62 -25.08 -13.88 -2.67
CA ASN A 62 -23.94 -14.16 -3.54
C ASN A 62 -22.74 -13.22 -3.29
N LEU A 63 -22.42 -12.98 -2.02
CA LEU A 63 -21.28 -12.16 -1.60
C LEU A 63 -19.96 -12.71 -2.13
N VAL A 64 -19.82 -14.04 -2.28
CA VAL A 64 -18.61 -14.64 -2.84
C VAL A 64 -18.38 -14.17 -4.28
N TYR A 65 -19.43 -14.15 -5.10
CA TYR A 65 -19.33 -13.63 -6.46
C TYR A 65 -19.04 -12.14 -6.50
N MET A 66 -19.68 -11.33 -5.64
CA MET A 66 -19.41 -9.89 -5.56
C MET A 66 -17.94 -9.63 -5.18
N SER A 67 -17.42 -10.40 -4.23
CA SER A 67 -16.03 -10.33 -3.79
C SER A 67 -15.06 -10.65 -4.93
N ARG A 68 -15.39 -11.65 -5.76
CA ARG A 68 -14.63 -12.03 -6.96
C ARG A 68 -14.62 -10.89 -7.98
N VAL A 69 -15.80 -10.37 -8.34
CA VAL A 69 -15.93 -9.29 -9.33
C VAL A 69 -15.13 -8.06 -8.87
N PHE A 70 -15.19 -7.73 -7.58
CA PHE A 70 -14.38 -6.67 -7.00
C PHE A 70 -12.87 -6.92 -7.22
N LYS A 71 -12.34 -8.09 -6.84
CA LYS A 71 -10.92 -8.41 -7.06
C LYS A 71 -10.54 -8.39 -8.55
N ASP A 72 -11.35 -8.98 -9.42
CA ASP A 72 -10.99 -9.16 -10.82
C ASP A 72 -11.11 -7.87 -11.65
N LYS A 73 -12.00 -6.94 -11.25
CA LYS A 73 -12.28 -5.72 -12.03
C LYS A 73 -11.76 -4.43 -11.40
N MET A 74 -11.66 -4.38 -10.07
CA MET A 74 -11.35 -3.13 -9.36
C MET A 74 -9.92 -3.09 -8.81
N VAL A 75 -9.34 -4.24 -8.48
CA VAL A 75 -8.05 -4.33 -7.83
C VAL A 75 -6.92 -4.40 -8.87
N PHE A 76 -6.30 -3.25 -9.18
CA PHE A 76 -5.11 -3.20 -10.04
C PHE A 76 -3.82 -3.18 -9.22
N SER A 77 -3.03 -4.26 -9.28
CA SER A 77 -1.78 -4.40 -8.51
C SER A 77 -0.53 -3.92 -9.25
N GLY A 78 -0.63 -3.65 -10.56
CA GLY A 78 0.54 -3.40 -11.39
C GLY A 78 1.39 -2.22 -10.91
N LEU A 79 0.75 -1.11 -10.54
CA LEU A 79 1.46 0.11 -10.11
C LEU A 79 2.18 -0.07 -8.77
N ILE A 80 1.55 -0.72 -7.79
CA ILE A 80 2.18 -0.92 -6.49
C ILE A 80 3.37 -1.87 -6.63
N PHE A 81 3.24 -2.95 -7.40
CA PHE A 81 4.36 -3.86 -7.67
C PHE A 81 5.47 -3.21 -8.49
N ALA A 82 5.17 -2.24 -9.35
CA ALA A 82 6.18 -1.46 -10.06
C ALA A 82 6.91 -0.47 -9.13
N SER A 83 6.22 0.10 -8.13
CA SER A 83 6.83 1.07 -7.19
C SER A 83 7.82 0.42 -6.21
N ILE A 84 7.59 -0.83 -5.79
CA ILE A 84 8.43 -1.56 -4.83
C ILE A 84 9.89 -1.67 -5.26
N PRO A 85 10.24 -2.17 -6.47
CA PRO A 85 11.63 -2.27 -6.89
C PRO A 85 12.29 -0.90 -7.05
N CYS A 86 11.55 0.13 -7.48
CA CYS A 86 12.08 1.50 -7.56
C CYS A 86 12.44 2.05 -6.16
N LEU A 87 11.59 1.84 -5.15
CA LEU A 87 11.90 2.22 -3.77
C LEU A 87 13.08 1.41 -3.21
N PHE A 88 13.13 0.10 -3.48
CA PHE A 88 14.21 -0.76 -3.02
C PHE A 88 15.57 -0.32 -3.60
N LEU A 89 15.64 -0.09 -4.91
CA LEU A 89 16.85 0.43 -5.56
C LEU A 89 17.20 1.82 -5.02
N CYS A 90 16.22 2.66 -4.69
CA CYS A 90 16.47 3.98 -4.11
C CYS A 90 17.13 3.85 -2.75
N LEU A 91 16.65 2.96 -1.89
CA LEU A 91 17.26 2.67 -0.59
C LEU A 91 18.70 2.18 -0.72
N LEU A 92 19.00 1.33 -1.71
CA LEU A 92 20.37 0.90 -1.99
C LEU A 92 21.27 2.08 -2.40
N LEU A 93 20.77 2.98 -3.25
CA LEU A 93 21.52 4.19 -3.63
C LEU A 93 21.74 5.12 -2.43
N LEU A 94 20.74 5.29 -1.56
CA LEU A 94 20.90 6.08 -0.33
C LEU A 94 21.94 5.46 0.61
N GLY A 95 22.05 4.14 0.65
CA GLY A 95 23.08 3.43 1.41
C GLY A 95 24.52 3.73 0.95
N THR A 96 24.71 4.23 -0.27
CA THR A 96 26.03 4.65 -0.77
C THR A 96 26.42 6.06 -0.32
N PHE A 97 25.55 6.78 0.39
CA PHE A 97 25.85 8.14 0.82
C PHE A 97 26.97 8.13 1.86
N PRO A 98 27.96 9.02 1.73
CA PRO A 98 29.11 9.03 2.62
C PRO A 98 28.68 9.34 4.06
N ALA A 99 29.23 8.58 5.00
CA ALA A 99 29.04 8.78 6.43
C ALA A 99 29.91 9.94 6.93
N TRP A 100 29.60 10.44 8.12
CA TRP A 100 30.46 11.37 8.84
C TRP A 100 31.79 10.69 9.14
N HIS A 101 32.91 11.34 8.82
CA HIS A 101 34.22 10.92 9.29
C HIS A 101 34.97 12.11 9.90
N ASN A 102 35.90 11.80 10.81
CA ASN A 102 36.78 12.79 11.39
C ASN A 102 37.96 12.99 10.45
N GLU A 103 38.31 14.24 10.16
CA GLU A 103 39.59 14.61 9.56
C GLU A 103 40.37 15.47 10.55
N VAL A 104 41.70 15.33 10.53
CA VAL A 104 42.59 16.18 11.33
C VAL A 104 43.02 17.33 10.45
N ASP A 105 42.70 18.55 10.86
CA ASP A 105 43.12 19.77 10.15
C ASP A 105 44.64 19.98 10.27
N SER A 106 45.19 20.85 9.42
CA SER A 106 46.58 21.31 9.43
C SER A 106 47.05 21.90 10.78
N GLU A 107 46.13 22.38 11.62
CA GLU A 107 46.38 22.86 12.99
C GLU A 107 46.31 21.74 14.06
N GLY A 108 46.05 20.48 13.67
CA GLY A 108 45.93 19.34 14.59
C GLY A 108 44.58 19.20 15.28
N SER A 109 43.58 20.03 14.94
CA SER A 109 42.22 19.93 15.47
C SER A 109 41.41 18.88 14.70
N GLU A 110 40.72 17.99 15.42
CA GLU A 110 39.75 17.07 14.81
C GLU A 110 38.49 17.83 14.36
N ARG A 111 38.12 17.68 13.09
CA ARG A 111 36.90 18.23 12.52
C ARG A 111 36.05 17.11 11.92
N GLN A 112 34.77 17.09 12.27
CA GLN A 112 33.81 16.22 11.58
C GLN A 112 33.43 16.82 10.23
N VAL A 113 33.71 16.08 9.18
CA VAL A 113 33.40 16.48 7.81
C VAL A 113 32.47 15.43 7.20
N LYS A 114 31.45 15.89 6.47
CA LYS A 114 30.58 15.02 5.68
C LYS A 114 30.86 15.26 4.20
N PRO A 115 31.41 14.29 3.47
CA PRO A 115 31.65 14.44 2.05
C PRO A 115 30.35 14.69 1.29
N PHE A 116 30.43 15.45 0.20
CA PHE A 116 29.27 15.62 -0.67
C PHE A 116 28.95 14.30 -1.39
N PRO A 117 27.67 13.86 -1.41
CA PRO A 117 27.28 12.70 -2.19
C PRO A 117 27.52 12.97 -3.68
N SER A 118 27.80 11.93 -4.46
CA SER A 118 28.03 12.10 -5.89
C SER A 118 26.78 12.66 -6.58
N ARG A 119 26.97 13.67 -7.44
CA ARG A 119 25.88 14.36 -8.16
C ARG A 119 25.00 13.38 -8.94
N ASN A 120 25.62 12.43 -9.64
CA ASN A 120 24.88 11.47 -10.45
C ASN A 120 23.99 10.55 -9.59
N VAL A 121 24.51 10.03 -8.48
CA VAL A 121 23.73 9.14 -7.60
C VAL A 121 22.59 9.90 -6.94
N SER A 122 22.83 11.12 -6.44
CA SER A 122 21.78 11.94 -5.83
C SER A 122 20.67 12.32 -6.82
N HIS A 123 21.00 12.64 -8.08
CA HIS A 123 20.01 12.90 -9.13
C HIS A 123 19.20 11.65 -9.50
N ILE A 124 19.85 10.52 -9.72
CA ILE A 124 19.19 9.24 -10.06
C ILE A 124 18.28 8.81 -8.90
N ALA A 125 18.75 8.89 -7.65
CA ALA A 125 17.97 8.55 -6.48
C ALA A 125 16.70 9.44 -6.36
N THR A 126 16.84 10.74 -6.63
CA THR A 126 15.72 11.70 -6.59
C THR A 126 14.67 11.41 -7.66
N ILE A 127 15.11 11.14 -8.90
CA ILE A 127 14.19 10.79 -10.00
C ILE A 127 13.47 9.48 -9.68
N MET A 128 14.21 8.47 -9.21
CA MET A 128 13.65 7.16 -8.94
C MET A 128 12.64 7.17 -7.78
N VAL A 129 12.92 7.90 -6.69
CA VAL A 129 11.94 8.07 -5.60
C VAL A 129 10.74 8.89 -6.05
N GLY A 130 10.92 9.89 -6.92
CA GLY A 130 9.82 10.68 -7.48
C GLY A 130 8.87 9.85 -8.35
N VAL A 131 9.42 9.00 -9.22
CA VAL A 131 8.61 8.05 -10.00
C VAL A 131 7.90 7.07 -9.07
N ALA A 132 8.59 6.52 -8.07
CA ALA A 132 8.00 5.59 -7.13
C ALA A 132 6.91 6.21 -6.25
N SER A 133 7.07 7.46 -5.81
CA SER A 133 6.07 8.19 -5.01
C SER A 133 4.81 8.49 -5.84
N LEU A 134 4.96 8.82 -7.12
CA LEU A 134 3.82 9.02 -8.02
C LEU A 134 3.08 7.71 -8.29
N LEU A 135 3.79 6.63 -8.61
CA LEU A 135 3.18 5.32 -8.85
C LEU A 135 2.44 4.79 -7.61
N SER A 136 3.04 4.93 -6.42
CA SER A 136 2.42 4.54 -5.17
C SER A 136 1.21 5.41 -4.82
N LEU A 137 1.27 6.73 -5.04
CA LEU A 137 0.14 7.64 -4.85
C LEU A 137 -1.05 7.24 -5.74
N VAL A 138 -0.83 7.09 -7.04
CA VAL A 138 -1.89 6.69 -7.98
C VAL A 138 -2.47 5.34 -7.59
N SER A 139 -1.62 4.39 -7.17
CA SER A 139 -2.09 3.07 -6.77
C SER A 139 -2.96 3.11 -5.51
N VAL A 140 -2.50 3.76 -4.43
CA VAL A 140 -3.25 3.84 -3.16
C VAL A 140 -4.54 4.63 -3.35
N PHE A 141 -4.49 5.73 -4.12
CA PHE A 141 -5.66 6.54 -4.42
C PHE A 141 -6.71 5.75 -5.21
N TRP A 142 -6.29 5.02 -6.24
CA TRP A 142 -7.17 4.14 -7.01
C TRP A 142 -7.81 3.07 -6.13
N GLN A 143 -7.01 2.38 -5.31
CA GLN A 143 -7.50 1.35 -4.39
C GLN A 143 -8.52 1.92 -3.38
N HIS A 144 -8.28 3.13 -2.88
CA HIS A 144 -9.18 3.79 -1.94
C HIS A 144 -10.52 4.16 -2.60
N ILE A 145 -10.50 4.83 -3.75
CA ILE A 145 -11.72 5.20 -4.47
C ILE A 145 -12.51 3.96 -4.85
N SER A 146 -11.83 2.94 -5.38
CA SER A 146 -12.51 1.75 -5.88
C SER A 146 -13.13 0.92 -4.75
N SER A 147 -12.46 0.82 -3.59
CA SER A 147 -13.04 0.18 -2.41
C SER A 147 -14.20 0.97 -1.81
N ALA A 148 -14.08 2.30 -1.73
CA ALA A 148 -15.17 3.17 -1.26
C ALA A 148 -16.41 3.07 -2.16
N ALA A 149 -16.22 3.18 -3.48
CA ALA A 149 -17.32 3.06 -4.45
C ALA A 149 -18.01 1.69 -4.36
N SER A 150 -17.24 0.60 -4.23
CA SER A 150 -17.79 -0.74 -4.09
C SER A 150 -18.61 -0.90 -2.81
N VAL A 151 -18.11 -0.42 -1.67
CA VAL A 151 -18.83 -0.48 -0.39
C VAL A 151 -20.17 0.25 -0.49
N THR A 152 -20.16 1.50 -0.96
CA THR A 152 -21.38 2.30 -1.09
C THR A 152 -22.38 1.68 -2.06
N MET A 153 -21.92 1.19 -3.22
CA MET A 153 -22.80 0.54 -4.20
C MET A 153 -23.49 -0.70 -3.62
N HIS A 154 -22.77 -1.51 -2.85
CA HIS A 154 -23.33 -2.71 -2.22
C HIS A 154 -24.29 -2.37 -1.06
N GLU A 155 -24.04 -1.31 -0.30
CA GLU A 155 -24.97 -0.89 0.76
C GLU A 155 -26.31 -0.41 0.18
N GLU A 156 -26.26 0.37 -0.91
CA GLU A 156 -27.46 0.88 -1.58
C GLU A 156 -28.27 -0.21 -2.30
N LEU A 157 -27.61 -1.08 -3.06
CA LEU A 157 -28.30 -2.13 -3.84
C LEU A 157 -29.01 -3.17 -2.98
N TYR A 158 -28.53 -3.39 -1.75
CA TYR A 158 -29.08 -4.39 -0.85
C TYR A 158 -29.84 -3.77 0.32
N TYR A 159 -30.30 -2.52 0.18
CA TYR A 159 -31.10 -1.82 1.19
C TYR A 159 -30.47 -1.87 2.61
N GLY A 160 -29.14 -1.82 2.69
CA GLY A 160 -28.38 -1.89 3.94
C GLY A 160 -28.31 -3.28 4.60
N VAL A 161 -28.77 -4.35 3.95
CA VAL A 161 -28.64 -5.73 4.43
C VAL A 161 -27.18 -6.22 4.38
N VAL A 162 -26.43 -5.74 3.39
CA VAL A 162 -24.97 -5.93 3.28
C VAL A 162 -24.31 -4.67 3.80
N LYS A 163 -23.38 -4.83 4.74
CA LYS A 163 -22.50 -3.75 5.18
C LYS A 163 -21.10 -3.96 4.65
N GLY A 164 -20.55 -2.92 4.05
CA GLY A 164 -19.19 -2.92 3.53
C GLY A 164 -18.28 -2.08 4.43
N HIS A 165 -17.07 -2.57 4.70
CA HIS A 165 -16.05 -1.79 5.40
C HIS A 165 -14.74 -1.82 4.63
N ILE A 166 -14.08 -0.67 4.57
CA ILE A 166 -12.72 -0.54 4.02
C ILE A 166 -11.73 -1.02 5.11
N GLY A 167 -10.71 -1.77 4.73
CA GLY A 167 -9.70 -2.25 5.68
C GLY A 167 -8.82 -1.11 6.21
N VAL A 168 -9.03 -0.70 7.46
CA VAL A 168 -8.29 0.41 8.10
C VAL A 168 -6.78 0.16 8.11
N VAL A 169 -6.34 -1.07 8.42
CA VAL A 169 -4.91 -1.41 8.47
C VAL A 169 -4.25 -1.25 7.10
N SER A 170 -4.92 -1.68 6.04
CA SER A 170 -4.48 -1.47 4.66
C SER A 170 -4.33 0.01 4.35
N MET A 171 -5.34 0.79 4.73
CA MET A 171 -5.40 2.22 4.47
C MET A 171 -4.24 2.96 5.15
N VAL A 172 -3.99 2.66 6.43
CA VAL A 172 -2.89 3.29 7.19
C VAL A 172 -1.53 2.91 6.61
N LEU A 173 -1.31 1.64 6.25
CA LEU A 173 -0.04 1.20 5.66
C LEU A 173 0.17 1.78 4.25
N GLY A 174 -0.88 1.86 3.44
CA GLY A 174 -0.82 2.43 2.09
C GLY A 174 -0.49 3.92 2.12
N TRP A 175 -1.30 4.72 2.82
CA TRP A 175 -1.06 6.17 2.93
C TRP A 175 0.20 6.49 3.71
N GLY A 176 0.51 5.73 4.77
CA GLY A 176 1.77 5.85 5.50
C GLY A 176 2.98 5.64 4.58
N GLY A 177 2.94 4.63 3.70
CA GLY A 177 3.98 4.41 2.69
C GLY A 177 4.10 5.55 1.68
N VAL A 178 2.99 6.09 1.21
CA VAL A 178 2.97 7.26 0.31
C VAL A 178 3.59 8.48 1.00
N CYS A 179 3.13 8.81 2.22
CA CYS A 179 3.68 9.92 3.00
C CYS A 179 5.17 9.76 3.26
N ALA A 180 5.63 8.55 3.63
CA ALA A 180 7.04 8.27 3.82
C ALA A 180 7.85 8.48 2.53
N ALA A 181 7.35 8.01 1.37
CA ALA A 181 8.02 8.22 0.07
C ALA A 181 8.12 9.71 -0.29
N PHE A 182 7.05 10.49 -0.04
CA PHE A 182 7.07 11.94 -0.24
C PHE A 182 8.04 12.65 0.71
N LEU A 183 8.13 12.24 1.97
CA LEU A 183 9.09 12.79 2.92
C LEU A 183 10.53 12.55 2.45
N VAL A 184 10.85 11.35 1.95
CA VAL A 184 12.17 11.05 1.37
C VAL A 184 12.43 11.91 0.12
N LEU A 185 11.44 12.05 -0.77
CA LEU A 185 11.55 12.90 -1.95
C LEU A 185 11.84 14.36 -1.58
N ILE A 186 11.08 14.92 -0.64
CA ILE A 186 11.29 16.30 -0.14
C ILE A 186 12.68 16.43 0.47
N GLY A 187 13.11 15.48 1.29
CA GLY A 187 14.44 15.48 1.91
C GLY A 187 15.57 15.49 0.87
N LEU A 188 15.47 14.67 -0.19
CA LEU A 188 16.45 14.67 -1.27
C LEU A 188 16.44 15.97 -2.09
N VAL A 189 15.27 16.53 -2.37
CA VAL A 189 15.14 17.81 -3.08
C VAL A 189 15.77 18.95 -2.27
N VAL A 190 15.47 19.03 -0.97
CA VAL A 190 16.05 20.04 -0.05
C VAL A 190 17.57 19.89 0.00
N MET A 191 18.07 18.66 0.11
CA MET A 191 19.51 18.39 0.08
C MET A 191 20.13 18.89 -1.23
N LEU A 192 19.56 18.54 -2.39
CA LEU A 192 20.08 18.97 -3.69
C LEU A 192 20.08 20.49 -3.86
N VAL A 193 19.02 21.18 -3.43
CA VAL A 193 18.95 22.65 -3.46
C VAL A 193 20.00 23.25 -2.54
N GLY A 194 20.16 22.72 -1.32
CA GLY A 194 21.18 23.17 -0.37
C GLY A 194 22.60 23.07 -0.94
N LEU A 195 22.93 21.96 -1.59
CA LEU A 195 24.24 21.78 -2.25
C LEU A 195 24.48 22.79 -3.37
N ARG A 196 23.44 23.15 -4.14
CA ARG A 196 23.54 24.16 -5.20
C ARG A 196 23.75 25.57 -4.65
N VAL A 197 23.08 25.90 -3.55
CA VAL A 197 23.24 27.21 -2.89
C VAL A 197 24.65 27.32 -2.30
N LEU A 198 25.11 26.29 -1.59
CA LEU A 198 26.45 26.28 -1.00
C LEU A 198 27.54 26.40 -2.07
N ALA A 199 27.42 25.64 -3.17
CA ALA A 199 28.38 25.71 -4.27
C ALA A 199 28.43 27.08 -4.96
N LYS A 200 27.33 27.85 -4.95
CA LYS A 200 27.31 29.23 -5.45
C LYS A 200 28.02 30.19 -4.49
N LEU A 201 27.74 30.08 -3.19
CA LEU A 201 28.35 30.94 -2.17
C LEU A 201 29.87 30.76 -2.12
N THR A 202 30.37 29.53 -2.21
CA THR A 202 31.82 29.25 -2.22
C THR A 202 32.51 29.57 -3.54
N ALA A 203 31.76 29.94 -4.59
CA ALA A 203 32.32 30.32 -5.89
C ALA A 203 32.37 31.85 -6.12
N ASP A 204 31.66 32.61 -5.27
CA ASP A 204 31.69 34.09 -5.26
C ASP A 204 32.75 34.66 -4.28
N ASP A 205 33.38 33.80 -3.45
CA ASP A 205 34.59 34.09 -2.66
C ASP A 205 35.86 33.64 -3.41
#